data_AF-A0A1Y0CWL1-F1
#
_entry.id   AF-A0A1Y0CWL1-F1
#
_cell.length_a   1.000
_cell.length_b   1.000
_cell.length_c   1.000
_cell.angle_alpha   90.00
_cell.angle_beta   90.00
_cell.angle_gamma   90.00
#
_symmetry.space_group_name_H-M   'P 1'
#
loop_
_entity.id
_entity.type
_entity.pdbx_description
1 polymer ?
#
loop_
_entity_poly.entity_id
_entity_poly.type
_entity_poly.pdbx_seq_one_letter_code
_entity_poly.pdbx_strand_id
1 'polypeptide(L)'
;MKKPSPSEREALLISLLMQLFTGEITEGQLLRTLRKDLLNMSQTDCAALVKVSRRTLSDVERDIGSPSLNVLNAIFRPFGLKAGLLPRNPALMKKLLAEDINSHSS
;
A
#
# COMPACT_ATOMS: atom_id res chain seq x y z
N MET A 1 -20.32 -8.80 5.48
CA MET A 1 -19.06 -9.50 5.12
C MET A 1 -18.26 -9.75 6.40
N LYS A 2 -17.60 -10.91 6.52
CA LYS A 2 -16.80 -11.27 7.70
C LYS A 2 -15.54 -10.41 7.74
N LYS A 3 -15.25 -9.78 8.87
CA LYS A 3 -14.03 -8.96 9.06
C LYS A 3 -12.81 -9.90 9.01
N PRO A 4 -11.79 -9.64 8.17
CA PRO A 4 -10.64 -10.54 8.05
C PRO A 4 -9.92 -10.70 9.39
N SER A 5 -9.45 -11.92 9.67
CA SER A 5 -8.61 -12.24 10.81
C SER A 5 -7.25 -11.52 10.71
N PRO A 6 -6.49 -11.38 11.81
CA PRO A 6 -5.17 -10.76 11.76
C PRO A 6 -4.23 -11.38 10.70
N SER A 7 -4.21 -12.71 10.59
CA SER A 7 -3.37 -13.41 9.60
C SER A 7 -3.87 -13.23 8.17
N GLU A 8 -5.19 -13.20 7.94
CA GLU A 8 -5.76 -12.91 6.61
C GLU A 8 -5.42 -11.49 6.15
N ARG A 9 -5.41 -10.53 7.07
CA ARG A 9 -4.99 -9.15 6.78
C ARG A 9 -3.53 -9.07 6.37
N GLU A 10 -2.68 -9.75 7.12
CA GLU A 10 -1.24 -9.80 6.87
C GLU A 10 -0.95 -10.44 5.51
N ALA A 11 -1.57 -11.59 5.22
CA ALA A 11 -1.43 -12.26 3.93
C ALA A 11 -1.92 -11.39 2.76
N LEU A 12 -3.05 -10.67 2.93
CA LEU A 12 -3.53 -9.72 1.94
C LEU A 12 -2.52 -8.58 1.71
N LEU A 13 -1.98 -8.00 2.79
CA LEU A 13 -1.01 -6.91 2.70
C LEU A 13 0.28 -7.35 1.99
N ILE A 14 0.82 -8.52 2.35
CA ILE A 14 2.00 -9.10 1.69
C ILE A 14 1.74 -9.31 0.20
N SER A 15 0.61 -9.93 -0.15
CA SER A 15 0.23 -10.16 -1.55
C SER A 15 0.15 -8.86 -2.36
N LEU A 16 -0.47 -7.83 -1.80
CA LEU A 16 -0.59 -6.54 -2.48
C LEU A 16 0.76 -5.80 -2.62
N LEU A 17 1.63 -5.89 -1.60
CA LEU A 17 2.96 -5.31 -1.69
C LEU A 17 3.83 -6.03 -2.71
N MET A 18 3.73 -7.36 -2.82
CA MET A 18 4.40 -8.11 -3.88
C MET A 18 3.94 -7.64 -5.26
N GLN A 19 2.63 -7.50 -5.48
CA GLN A 19 2.07 -6.97 -6.74
C GLN A 19 2.53 -5.55 -7.03
N LEU A 20 2.60 -4.68 -6.02
CA LEU A 20 3.13 -3.32 -6.17
C LEU A 20 4.59 -3.35 -6.63
N PHE A 21 5.41 -4.18 -6.00
CA PHE A 21 6.85 -4.25 -6.26
C PHE A 21 7.20 -4.99 -7.56
N THR A 22 6.34 -5.87 -8.06
CA THR A 22 6.45 -6.45 -9.40
C THR A 22 5.89 -5.53 -10.49
N GLY A 23 5.24 -4.42 -10.10
CA GLY A 23 4.64 -3.46 -11.03
C GLY A 23 3.29 -3.91 -11.61
N GLU A 24 2.65 -4.91 -11.00
CA GLU A 24 1.33 -5.40 -11.39
C GLU A 24 0.21 -4.43 -10.98
N ILE A 25 0.40 -3.72 -9.86
CA ILE A 25 -0.52 -2.69 -9.40
C ILE A 25 0.20 -1.37 -9.10
N THR A 26 -0.54 -0.27 -9.15
CA THR A 26 -0.06 1.05 -8.73
C THR A 26 -0.26 1.28 -7.24
N GLU A 27 0.39 2.31 -6.69
CA GLU A 27 0.15 2.78 -5.32
C GLU A 27 -1.32 3.20 -5.12
N GLY A 28 -1.94 3.80 -6.14
CA GLY A 28 -3.35 4.17 -6.11
C GLY A 28 -4.28 2.97 -6.02
N GLN A 29 -4.00 1.91 -6.80
CA GLN A 29 -4.72 0.64 -6.73
C GLN A 29 -4.53 -0.06 -5.39
N LEU A 30 -3.30 -0.10 -4.86
CA LEU A 30 -3.01 -0.60 -3.52
C LEU A 30 -3.87 0.11 -2.47
N LEU A 31 -3.85 1.46 -2.46
CA LEU A 31 -4.63 2.26 -1.52
C LEU A 31 -6.13 1.96 -1.64
N ARG A 32 -6.65 1.87 -2.86
CA ARG A 32 -8.06 1.59 -3.11
C ARG A 32 -8.48 0.24 -2.55
N THR A 33 -7.66 -0.80 -2.76
CA THR A 33 -7.89 -2.15 -2.24
C THR A 33 -7.84 -2.16 -0.72
N LEU A 34 -6.81 -1.57 -0.11
CA LEU A 34 -6.71 -1.46 1.36
C LEU A 34 -7.91 -0.71 1.95
N ARG A 35 -8.34 0.41 1.35
CA ARG A 35 -9.50 1.15 1.86
C ARG A 35 -10.79 0.32 1.81
N LYS A 36 -11.04 -0.39 0.70
CA LYS A 36 -12.28 -1.15 0.52
C LYS A 36 -12.29 -2.47 1.29
N ASP A 37 -11.21 -3.22 1.19
CA ASP A 37 -11.21 -4.63 1.61
C ASP A 37 -10.67 -4.78 3.03
N LEU A 38 -9.79 -3.89 3.47
CA LEU A 38 -9.22 -3.90 4.81
C LEU A 38 -9.99 -3.01 5.79
N LEU A 39 -10.26 -1.76 5.40
CA LEU A 39 -10.97 -0.78 6.25
C LEU A 39 -12.48 -0.76 6.05
N ASN A 40 -12.98 -1.22 4.90
CA ASN A 40 -14.39 -1.12 4.50
C ASN A 40 -14.92 0.32 4.62
N MET A 41 -14.15 1.29 4.10
CA MET A 41 -14.44 2.72 4.20
C MET A 41 -14.77 3.35 2.85
N SER A 42 -15.63 4.38 2.88
CA SER A 42 -15.78 5.29 1.73
C SER A 42 -14.51 6.14 1.55
N GLN A 43 -14.33 6.77 0.38
CA GLN A 43 -13.25 7.73 0.17
C GLN A 43 -13.34 8.90 1.17
N THR A 44 -14.56 9.32 1.53
CA THR A 44 -14.77 10.41 2.49
C THR A 44 -14.27 10.03 3.87
N ASP A 45 -14.63 8.83 4.37
CA ASP A 45 -14.27 8.39 5.72
C ASP A 45 -12.76 8.15 5.84
N CYS A 46 -12.16 7.53 4.81
CA CYS A 46 -10.72 7.28 4.79
C CYS A 46 -9.92 8.59 4.69
N ALA A 47 -10.37 9.55 3.87
CA ALA A 47 -9.73 10.86 3.78
C ALA A 47 -9.77 11.62 5.11
N ALA A 48 -10.90 11.57 5.83
CA ALA A 48 -11.03 12.13 7.16
C ALA A 48 -10.08 11.44 8.16
N LEU A 49 -9.99 10.11 8.13
CA LEU A 49 -9.09 9.32 8.99
C LEU A 49 -7.62 9.73 8.81
N VAL A 50 -7.17 9.88 7.56
CA VAL A 50 -5.76 10.21 7.24
C VAL A 50 -5.50 11.71 7.12
N LYS A 51 -6.51 12.54 7.42
CA LYS A 51 -6.44 14.00 7.45
C LYS A 51 -6.01 14.64 6.13
N VAL A 52 -6.52 14.12 5.01
CA VAL A 52 -6.37 14.70 3.67
C VAL A 52 -7.73 15.06 3.09
N SER A 53 -7.75 15.86 2.01
CA SER A 53 -9.01 16.11 1.32
C SER A 53 -9.51 14.84 0.61
N ARG A 54 -10.82 14.64 0.53
CA ARG A 54 -11.41 13.54 -0.24
C ARG A 54 -11.01 13.59 -1.71
N ARG A 55 -10.79 14.79 -2.28
CA ARG A 55 -10.25 14.95 -3.63
C ARG A 55 -8.82 14.39 -3.73
N THR A 56 -7.93 14.74 -2.80
CA THR A 56 -6.56 14.23 -2.73
C THR A 56 -6.54 12.71 -2.66
N LEU A 57 -7.33 12.10 -1.77
CA LEU A 57 -7.41 10.64 -1.68
C LEU A 57 -7.88 10.02 -3.01
N SER A 58 -8.92 10.61 -3.63
CA SER A 58 -9.47 10.13 -4.91
C SER A 58 -8.48 10.26 -6.07
N ASP A 59 -7.72 11.35 -6.11
CA ASP A 59 -6.68 11.57 -7.12
C ASP A 59 -5.55 10.54 -6.95
N VAL A 60 -5.10 10.26 -5.72
CA VAL A 60 -4.14 9.19 -5.44
C VAL A 60 -4.66 7.83 -5.88
N GLU A 61 -5.90 7.46 -5.53
CA GLU A 61 -6.49 6.16 -5.94
C GLU A 61 -6.69 6.00 -7.45
N ARG A 62 -6.65 7.09 -8.20
CA ARG A 62 -6.81 7.13 -9.66
C ARG A 62 -5.47 7.37 -10.39
N ASP A 63 -4.36 7.39 -9.66
CA ASP A 63 -3.03 7.69 -10.18
C ASP A 63 -2.98 9.06 -10.90
N ILE A 64 -3.70 10.05 -10.36
CA ILE A 64 -3.77 11.42 -10.89
C ILE A 64 -2.84 12.34 -10.11
N GLY A 65 -1.96 13.02 -10.83
CA GLY A 65 -1.03 14.00 -10.29
C GLY A 65 0.18 13.34 -9.60
N SER A 66 0.88 14.11 -8.78
CA SER A 66 2.08 13.65 -8.05
C SER A 66 1.96 14.04 -6.57
N PRO A 67 1.37 13.18 -5.72
CA PRO A 67 1.26 13.47 -4.30
C PRO A 67 2.65 13.62 -3.67
N SER A 68 2.79 14.54 -2.72
CA SER A 68 4.06 14.68 -1.99
C SER A 68 4.29 13.46 -1.09
N LEU A 69 5.57 13.20 -0.74
CA LEU A 69 5.92 12.13 0.22
C LEU A 69 5.17 12.30 1.55
N ASN A 70 4.92 13.54 1.99
CA ASN A 70 4.15 13.79 3.22
C ASN A 70 2.70 13.32 3.11
N VAL A 71 2.06 13.54 1.95
CA VAL A 71 0.70 13.06 1.69
C VAL A 71 0.68 11.55 1.62
N LEU A 72 1.62 10.92 0.91
CA LEU A 72 1.72 9.46 0.83
C LEU A 72 1.94 8.84 2.22
N ASN A 73 2.87 9.39 3.00
CA ASN A 73 3.11 8.94 4.38
C ASN A 73 1.87 9.08 5.26
N ALA A 74 1.11 10.17 5.16
CA ALA A 74 -0.13 10.33 5.93
C ALA A 74 -1.18 9.27 5.54
N ILE A 75 -1.37 9.04 4.24
CA ILE A 75 -2.34 8.09 3.69
C ILE A 75 -2.01 6.64 4.07
N PHE A 76 -0.72 6.27 4.02
CA PHE A 76 -0.29 4.89 4.21
C PHE A 76 0.02 4.51 5.66
N ARG A 77 0.18 5.49 6.55
CA ARG A 77 0.44 5.29 7.99
C ARG A 77 -0.54 4.34 8.70
N PRO A 78 -1.88 4.38 8.50
CA PRO A 78 -2.80 3.45 9.17
C PRO A 78 -2.58 1.98 8.82
N PHE A 79 -1.87 1.71 7.72
CA PHE A 79 -1.55 0.35 7.26
C PHE A 79 -0.16 -0.11 7.70
N GLY A 80 0.55 0.68 8.53
CA GLY A 80 1.94 0.40 8.90
C GLY A 80 2.94 0.63 7.76
N LEU A 81 2.53 1.34 6.71
CA LEU A 81 3.33 1.60 5.52
C LEU A 81 3.86 3.04 5.51
N LYS A 82 5.02 3.24 4.87
CA LYS A 82 5.65 4.55 4.63
C LYS A 82 6.18 4.63 3.21
N ALA A 83 6.13 5.81 2.61
CA ALA A 83 6.75 6.07 1.31
C ALA A 83 8.28 6.13 1.44
N GLY A 84 9.00 5.65 0.44
CA GLY A 84 10.46 5.56 0.46
C GLY A 84 11.07 5.23 -0.90
N LEU A 85 12.40 5.09 -0.93
CA LEU A 85 13.14 4.73 -2.12
C LEU A 85 13.16 3.20 -2.29
N LEU A 86 12.92 2.73 -3.51
CA LEU A 86 13.02 1.33 -3.90
C LEU A 86 13.81 1.19 -5.21
N PRO A 87 14.46 0.04 -5.45
CA PRO A 87 15.05 -0.25 -6.74
C PRO A 87 14.05 -0.12 -7.89
N ARG A 88 14.39 0.70 -8.90
CA ARG A 88 13.63 0.77 -10.15
C ARG A 88 13.89 -0.43 -11.07
N ASN A 89 15.05 -1.08 -10.92
CA ASN A 89 15.41 -2.26 -11.71
C ASN A 89 14.70 -3.50 -11.13
N PRO A 90 13.82 -4.18 -11.89
CA PRO A 90 13.09 -5.35 -11.40
C PRO A 90 13.99 -6.49 -10.93
N ALA A 91 15.15 -6.70 -11.57
CA ALA A 91 16.09 -7.73 -11.16
C ALA A 91 16.75 -7.40 -9.82
N LEU A 92 17.06 -6.12 -9.56
CA LEU A 92 17.56 -5.68 -8.26
C LEU A 92 16.47 -5.76 -7.18
N MET A 93 15.23 -5.39 -7.52
CA MET A 93 14.09 -5.52 -6.61
C MET A 93 13.85 -6.99 -6.21
N LYS A 94 13.88 -7.90 -7.19
CA LYS A 94 13.72 -9.35 -6.93
C LYS A 94 14.84 -9.91 -6.05
N LYS A 95 16.09 -9.47 -6.25
CA LYS A 95 17.21 -9.87 -5.39
C LYS A 95 17.00 -9.39 -3.95
N LEU A 96 16.62 -8.12 -3.76
CA LEU A 96 16.32 -7.55 -2.44
C LEU A 96 15.24 -8.37 -1.70
N LEU A 97 14.14 -8.70 -2.38
CA LEU A 97 13.05 -9.50 -1.79
C LEU A 97 13.45 -10.96 -1.49
N ALA A 98 14.44 -11.51 -2.18
CA ALA A 98 14.90 -12.88 -1.99
C ALA A 98 15.95 -13.02 -0.87
N GLU A 99 16.68 -11.96 -0.52
CA GLU A 99 17.70 -11.99 0.53
C GLU A 99 17.09 -12.16 1.94
N ASP A 100 15.88 -11.67 2.19
CA ASP A 100 15.18 -11.80 3.48
C ASP A 100 14.64 -13.22 3.76
N ILE A 101 14.45 -14.04 2.71
CA ILE A 101 13.98 -15.44 2.86
C ILE A 101 15.12 -16.34 3.39
N ASN A 102 16.37 -16.02 3.06
CA ASN A 102 17.53 -16.85 3.41
C ASN A 102 18.15 -16.51 4.78
N SER A 103 17.81 -15.37 5.39
CA SER A 103 18.34 -14.94 6.69
C SER A 103 17.64 -15.58 7.90
N HIS A 104 16.52 -16.27 7.70
CA HIS A 104 15.78 -17.00 8.75
C HIS A 104 15.90 -18.53 8.63
N SER A 105 16.78 -19.02 7.75
CA SER A 105 17.04 -20.46 7.53
C SER A 105 18.35 -20.94 8.20
N SER A 106 18.82 -20.26 9.25
CA SER A 106 20.00 -20.66 10.03
C SER A 106 19.70 -20.71 11.52
#